data_AF-A0A497NUU8-F1
#
_entry.id   AF-A0A497NUU8-F1
#
_cell.length_a   1.000
_cell.length_b   1.000
_cell.length_c   1.000
_cell.angle_alpha   90.00
_cell.angle_beta   90.00
_cell.angle_gamma   90.00
#
_symmetry.space_group_name_H-M   'P 1'
#
loop_
_entity.id
_entity.type
_entity.pdbx_description
1 polymer ?
#
loop_
_entity_poly.entity_id
_entity_poly.type
_entity_poly.pdbx_seq_one_letter_code
_entity_poly.pdbx_strand_id
1 'polypeptide(L)'
;MAFSGDVGLEIHLQRVPRSEIIQRDDHILFSESNSRFLVEVPADRRDEFERIMDGAIYSLIGRTRRERKLLIYGLNGSRIVNADLSRLMYFWKKTLGG
;
A
#
# COMPACT_ATOMS: atom_id res chain seq x y z
N MET A 1 4.11 8.33 5.02
CA MET A 1 4.83 7.04 4.95
C MET A 1 5.98 7.10 3.97
N ALA A 2 5.83 6.67 2.71
CA ALA A 2 6.98 6.33 1.87
C ALA A 2 7.87 7.53 1.51
N PHE A 3 7.24 8.64 1.12
CA PHE A 3 7.95 9.87 0.79
C PHE A 3 8.60 10.56 1.98
N SER A 4 7.88 10.66 3.10
CA SER A 4 8.36 11.33 4.31
C SER A 4 9.41 10.50 5.06
N GLY A 5 9.28 9.17 5.02
CA GLY A 5 10.20 8.23 5.66
C GLY A 5 11.34 7.77 4.76
N ASP A 6 11.34 8.17 3.49
CA ASP A 6 12.37 7.81 2.50
C ASP A 6 12.60 6.28 2.36
N VAL A 7 11.50 5.52 2.44
CA VAL A 7 11.44 4.06 2.35
C VAL A 7 10.58 3.61 1.19
N GLY A 8 10.98 2.54 0.50
CA GLY A 8 10.14 1.93 -0.52
C GLY A 8 9.02 1.07 0.06
N LEU A 9 8.14 0.63 -0.83
CA LEU A 9 6.96 -0.16 -0.50
C LEU A 9 6.79 -1.33 -1.45
N GLU A 10 6.39 -2.46 -0.90
CA GLU A 10 5.86 -3.60 -1.62
C GLU A 10 4.42 -3.86 -1.18
N ILE A 11 3.47 -3.79 -2.11
CA ILE A 11 2.03 -3.92 -1.86
C ILE A 11 1.42 -5.00 -2.75
N HIS A 12 0.50 -5.79 -2.21
CA HIS A 12 -0.20 -6.88 -2.89
C HIS A 12 -1.71 -6.60 -2.89
N LEU A 13 -2.27 -6.23 -4.04
CA LEU A 13 -3.69 -5.87 -4.17
C LEU A 13 -4.64 -7.02 -3.90
N GLN A 14 -4.21 -8.26 -4.19
CA GLN A 14 -4.97 -9.47 -3.85
C GLN A 14 -5.27 -9.62 -2.35
N ARG A 15 -4.52 -8.94 -1.48
CA ARG A 15 -4.69 -8.99 -0.02
C ARG A 15 -5.56 -7.86 0.52
N VAL A 16 -5.95 -6.90 -0.31
CA VAL A 16 -6.76 -5.75 0.12
C VAL A 16 -8.20 -6.23 0.39
N PRO A 17 -8.75 -6.04 1.61
CA PRO A 17 -10.14 -6.36 1.89
C PRO A 17 -11.06 -5.54 0.98
N ARG A 18 -11.92 -6.23 0.23
CA ARG A 18 -12.76 -5.63 -0.82
C ARG A 18 -13.98 -6.49 -1.09
N SER A 19 -15.01 -5.88 -1.67
CA SER A 19 -16.17 -6.62 -2.21
C SER A 19 -15.76 -7.48 -3.42
N GLU A 20 -16.37 -8.66 -3.56
CA GLU A 20 -16.15 -9.61 -4.65
C GLU A 20 -16.48 -9.05 -6.04
N ILE A 21 -17.30 -7.99 -6.11
CA ILE A 21 -17.68 -7.35 -7.37
C ILE A 21 -16.51 -6.56 -7.97
N ILE A 22 -15.60 -6.05 -7.13
CA ILE A 22 -14.40 -5.38 -7.61
C ILE A 22 -13.48 -6.46 -8.16
N GLN A 23 -13.02 -6.37 -9.40
CA GLN A 23 -12.12 -7.35 -10.03
C GLN A 23 -11.02 -6.71 -10.88
N ARG A 24 -10.85 -5.39 -10.78
CA ARG A 24 -9.82 -4.63 -11.49
C ARG A 24 -8.81 -4.02 -10.53
N ASP A 25 -7.54 -4.07 -10.89
CA ASP A 25 -6.44 -3.54 -10.09
C ASP A 25 -6.55 -2.04 -9.83
N ASP A 26 -6.91 -1.27 -10.85
CA ASP A 26 -7.04 0.19 -10.79
C ASP A 26 -8.18 0.63 -9.85
N HIS A 27 -9.31 -0.08 -9.85
CA HIS A 27 -10.40 0.17 -8.91
C HIS A 27 -9.96 0.01 -7.45
N ILE A 28 -9.04 -0.91 -7.16
CA ILE A 28 -8.51 -1.09 -5.79
C ILE A 28 -7.52 0.02 -5.46
N LEU A 29 -6.62 0.35 -6.40
CA LEU A 29 -5.57 1.35 -6.23
C LEU A 29 -6.11 2.76 -5.99
N PHE A 30 -7.14 3.13 -6.74
CA PHE A 30 -7.70 4.48 -6.74
C PHE A 30 -9.07 4.55 -6.03
N SER A 31 -9.46 3.50 -5.29
CA SER A 31 -10.69 3.55 -4.48
C SER A 31 -10.56 4.60 -3.37
N GLU A 32 -11.62 5.40 -3.21
CA GLU A 32 -11.82 6.37 -2.12
C GLU A 32 -12.90 5.90 -1.12
N SER A 33 -13.15 4.58 -1.01
CA SER A 33 -14.05 4.06 0.01
C SER A 33 -13.68 4.57 1.41
N ASN A 34 -14.69 4.97 2.19
CA ASN A 34 -14.51 5.56 3.52
C ASN A 34 -14.03 4.55 4.57
N SER A 35 -13.63 5.06 5.73
CA SER A 35 -13.33 4.29 6.94
C SER A 35 -12.19 3.27 6.79
N ARG A 36 -11.19 3.58 5.95
CA ARG A 36 -9.97 2.77 5.80
C ARG A 36 -8.78 3.51 6.39
N PHE A 37 -7.97 2.79 7.16
CA PHE A 37 -6.72 3.29 7.70
C PHE A 37 -5.56 2.44 7.19
N LEU A 38 -4.43 3.10 6.92
CA LEU A 38 -3.16 2.43 6.65
C LEU A 38 -2.29 2.51 7.89
N VAL A 39 -1.79 1.37 8.36
CA VAL A 39 -1.01 1.26 9.59
C VAL A 39 0.34 0.62 9.30
N GLU A 40 1.40 1.20 9.83
CA GLU A 40 2.75 0.63 9.85
C GLU A 40 3.01 0.00 11.21
N VAL A 41 3.36 -1.29 11.22
CA VAL A 41 3.63 -2.04 12.45
C VAL A 41 5.04 -2.63 12.35
N PRO A 42 5.91 -2.41 13.35
CA PRO A 42 7.18 -3.14 13.47
C PRO A 42 6.94 -4.65 13.41
N ALA A 43 7.79 -5.39 12.69
CA ALA A 43 7.57 -6.81 12.44
C ALA A 43 7.51 -7.65 13.74
N ASP A 44 8.23 -7.24 14.78
CA ASP A 44 8.26 -7.83 16.11
C ASP A 44 7.01 -7.54 16.96
N ARG A 45 6.17 -6.57 16.56
CA ARG A 45 4.90 -6.23 17.23
C ARG A 45 3.66 -6.65 16.46
N ARG A 46 3.84 -7.41 15.38
CA ARG A 46 2.73 -7.86 14.53
C ARG A 46 1.68 -8.63 15.31
N ASP A 47 2.09 -9.65 16.06
CA ASP A 47 1.15 -10.53 16.79
C ASP A 47 0.41 -9.80 17.90
N GLU A 48 1.03 -8.78 18.51
CA GLU A 48 0.37 -7.90 19.47
C GLU A 48 -0.69 -7.03 18.78
N PHE A 49 -0.35 -6.42 17.64
CA PHE A 49 -1.30 -5.63 16.86
C PHE A 49 -2.48 -6.48 16.37
N GLU A 50 -2.23 -7.67 15.84
CA GLU A 50 -3.29 -8.57 15.34
C GLU A 50 -4.25 -8.99 16.46
N ARG A 51 -3.76 -9.20 17.69
CA ARG A 51 -4.60 -9.45 18.88
C ARG A 51 -5.46 -8.24 19.27
N ILE A 52 -4.92 -7.02 19.19
CA ILE A 52 -5.68 -5.80 19.51
C ILE A 52 -6.78 -5.55 18.47
N MET A 53 -6.51 -5.89 17.21
CA MET A 53 -7.44 -5.71 16.10
C MET A 53 -8.46 -6.85 15.96
N ASP A 54 -8.53 -7.77 16.93
CA ASP A 54 -9.49 -8.86 16.89
C ASP A 54 -10.93 -8.34 16.76
N GLY A 55 -11.71 -8.99 15.87
CA GLY A 55 -13.05 -8.54 15.49
C GLY A 55 -13.13 -7.39 14.47
N ALA A 56 -12.02 -6.73 14.13
CA ALA A 56 -11.98 -5.72 13.06
C ALA A 56 -11.66 -6.34 11.69
N ILE A 57 -12.06 -5.66 10.60
CA ILE A 57 -11.67 -6.02 9.23
C ILE A 57 -10.32 -5.37 8.93
N TYR A 58 -9.27 -6.17 8.79
CA TYR A 58 -7.94 -5.70 8.41
C TYR A 58 -7.19 -6.76 7.59
N SER A 59 -6.09 -6.37 6.96
CA SER A 59 -5.19 -7.29 6.25
C SER A 59 -3.79 -6.72 6.12
N LEU A 60 -2.78 -7.59 6.21
CA LEU A 60 -1.40 -7.26 5.87
C LEU A 60 -1.24 -7.20 4.35
N ILE A 61 -1.35 -6.00 3.79
CA ILE A 61 -1.30 -5.79 2.33
C ILE A 61 0.13 -5.65 1.79
N GLY A 62 1.14 -5.50 2.64
CA GLY A 62 2.48 -5.17 2.16
C GLY A 62 3.53 -5.01 3.24
N ARG A 63 4.69 -4.47 2.85
CA ARG A 63 5.81 -4.14 3.74
C ARG A 63 6.63 -2.97 3.20
N THR A 64 7.32 -2.29 4.11
CA THR A 64 8.35 -1.32 3.75
C THR A 64 9.62 -2.03 3.28
N ARG A 65 10.40 -1.37 2.43
CA ARG A 65 11.67 -1.86 1.91
C ARG A 65 12.74 -0.76 1.95
N ARG A 66 14.00 -1.17 2.05
CA ARG A 66 15.16 -0.25 1.98
C ARG A 66 15.35 0.35 0.59
N GLU A 67 15.06 -0.43 -0.46
CA GLU A 67 15.11 0.07 -1.84
C GLU A 67 14.00 1.10 -2.04
N ARG A 68 14.34 2.26 -2.62
CA ARG A 68 13.41 3.39 -2.80
C ARG A 68 12.51 3.22 -4.02
N LYS A 69 11.76 2.11 -4.05
CA LYS A 69 10.78 1.80 -5.10
C LYS A 69 9.40 1.52 -4.54
N LEU A 70 8.40 1.87 -5.34
CA LEU A 70 7.02 1.45 -5.17
C LEU A 70 6.79 0.24 -6.08
N LEU A 71 6.59 -0.92 -5.45
CA LEU A 71 6.26 -2.18 -6.10
C LEU A 71 4.83 -2.55 -5.75
N ILE A 72 4.00 -2.73 -6.77
CA ILE A 72 2.61 -3.17 -6.59
C ILE A 72 2.36 -4.41 -7.42
N TYR A 73 1.82 -5.43 -6.77
CA TYR A 73 1.39 -6.68 -7.36
C TYR A 73 -0.14 -6.71 -7.43
N GLY A 74 -0.67 -6.99 -8.62
CA GLY A 74 -2.11 -7.01 -8.90
C GLY A 74 -2.82 -8.25 -8.36
N LEU A 75 -4.09 -8.38 -8.74
CA LEU A 75 -4.96 -9.49 -8.34
C LEU A 75 -4.51 -10.86 -8.84
N ASN A 76 -3.79 -10.90 -9.97
CA ASN A 76 -3.22 -12.13 -10.52
C ASN A 76 -1.79 -12.41 -10.01
N GLY A 77 -1.31 -11.65 -9.01
CA GLY A 77 0.05 -11.76 -8.47
C GLY A 77 1.15 -11.17 -9.37
N SER A 78 0.83 -10.67 -10.56
CA SER A 78 1.80 -10.02 -11.45
C SER A 78 2.12 -8.61 -10.98
N ARG A 79 3.35 -8.16 -11.22
CA ARG A 79 3.75 -6.79 -10.89
C ARG A 79 3.17 -5.81 -11.89
N ILE A 80 2.32 -4.91 -11.41
CA ILE A 80 1.63 -3.89 -12.20
C ILE A 80 2.24 -2.49 -12.04
N VAL A 81 2.97 -2.23 -10.94
CA VAL A 81 3.74 -1.00 -10.73
C VAL A 81 5.17 -1.34 -10.29
N ASN A 82 6.13 -0.66 -10.91
CA ASN A 82 7.52 -0.62 -10.51
C ASN A 82 8.05 0.78 -10.80
N ALA A 83 8.10 1.63 -9.77
CA ALA A 83 8.45 3.04 -9.94
C ALA A 83 9.42 3.51 -8.85
N ASP A 84 10.41 4.31 -9.23
CA ASP A 84 11.31 4.97 -8.28
C ASP A 84 10.59 6.05 -7.49
N LEU A 85 10.77 6.07 -6.17
CA LEU A 85 10.14 7.06 -5.29
C LEU A 85 10.54 8.50 -5.64
N SER A 86 11.80 8.71 -6.05
CA SER A 86 12.30 10.02 -6.48
C SER A 86 11.55 10.52 -7.70
N ARG A 87 11.24 9.64 -8.66
CA ARG A 87 10.49 9.97 -9.86
C ARG A 87 9.03 10.31 -9.51
N LEU A 88 8.39 9.51 -8.66
CA LEU A 88 7.03 9.79 -8.19
C LEU A 88 6.96 11.13 -7.45
N MET A 89 7.90 11.40 -6.56
CA MET A 89 8.00 12.67 -5.83
C MET A 89 8.21 13.86 -6.77
N TYR A 90 9.09 13.72 -7.77
CA TYR A 90 9.32 14.75 -8.77
C TYR A 90 8.04 15.13 -9.51
N PHE A 91 7.28 14.14 -10.03
CA PHE A 91 6.03 14.42 -10.74
C PHE A 91 4.93 14.97 -9.82
N TRP A 92 4.84 14.48 -8.58
CA TRP A 92 3.90 14.99 -7.59
C TRP A 92 4.17 16.48 -7.28
N LYS A 93 5.43 16.85 -7.03
CA LYS A 93 5.81 18.26 -6.79
C LYS A 93 5.67 19.12 -8.03
N LYS A 94 6.07 18.67 -9.21
CA LYS A 94 5.97 19.45 -10.46
C LYS A 94 4.52 19.81 -10.82
N THR A 95 3.58 18.93 -10.50
CA THR A 95 2.17 19.12 -10.88
C THR A 95 1.43 20.05 -9.91
N LEU A 96 1.87 20.12 -8.64
CA LEU A 96 1.20 20.86 -7.56
C LEU A 96 1.99 22.05 -7.00
N GLY A 97 3.30 22.09 -7.23
CA GLY A 97 4.18 23.22 -6.95
C GLY A 97 4.50 23.92 -8.25
N GLY A 98 4.17 25.21 -8.33
CA GLY A 98 4.60 26.09 -9.42
C GLY A 98 6.11 26.18 -9.53
#